data_AF-A0A8T7HGB8-F1
#
_entry.id   AF-A0A8T7HGB8-F1
#
_cell.length_a   1.000
_cell.length_b   1.000
_cell.length_c   1.000
_cell.angle_alpha   90.00
_cell.angle_beta   90.00
_cell.angle_gamma   90.00
#
_symmetry.space_group_name_H-M   'P 1'
#
loop_
_entity.id
_entity.type
_entity.pdbx_description
1 polymer ?
#
loop_
_entity_poly.entity_id
_entity_poly.type
_entity_poly.pdbx_seq_one_letter_code
_entity_poly.pdbx_strand_id
1 'polypeptide(L)' 'MKPGIYKHYKSGTYQLICEVKNSEDLKDLVVYQALYD' A
#
# COMPACT_ATOMS: atom_id res chain seq x y z
N MET A 1 8.72 -5.34 -0.89
CA MET A 1 7.62 -5.64 -1.84
C MET A 1 7.88 -4.90 -3.17
N LYS A 2 7.28 -5.27 -4.31
CA LYS A 2 7.46 -4.50 -5.56
C LYS A 2 6.30 -3.53 -5.76
N PRO A 3 6.54 -2.23 -5.97
CA PRO A 3 5.49 -1.27 -6.31
C PRO A 3 4.65 -1.78 -7.50
N GLY A 4 3.33 -1.67 -7.41
CA GLY A 4 2.45 -2.24 -8.42
C GLY A 4 1.00 -2.30 -7.99
N ILE A 5 0.12 -2.70 -8.91
CA ILE A 5 -1.30 -2.85 -8.62
C ILE A 5 -1.55 -4.24 -8.04
N TYR A 6 -2.12 -4.26 -6.84
CA TYR A 6 -2.54 -5.45 -6.13
C TYR A 6 -4.07 -5.51 -6.13
N LYS A 7 -4.61 -6.66 -6.54
CA LYS A 7 -6.02 -6.95 -6.42
C LYS A 7 -6.28 -7.59 -5.06
N HIS A 8 -7.10 -6.98 -4.24
CA HIS A 8 -7.45 -7.56 -2.96
C HIS A 8 -8.42 -8.72 -3.15
N TYR A 9 -8.26 -9.77 -2.34
CA TYR A 9 -9.01 -11.02 -2.51
C TYR A 9 -10.53 -10.84 -2.38
N LYS A 10 -11.00 -9.90 -1.53
CA LYS A 10 -12.43 -9.68 -1.30
C LYS A 10 -13.09 -8.75 -2.31
N SER A 11 -12.46 -7.63 -2.66
CA SER A 11 -12.84 -6.70 -3.73
C SER A 11 -11.90 -5.49 -3.69
N GLY A 12 -11.79 -4.75 -4.80
CA GLY A 12 -10.99 -3.52 -4.89
C GLY A 12 -9.57 -3.74 -5.43
N THR A 13 -9.09 -2.75 -6.17
CA THR A 13 -7.69 -2.67 -6.60
C THR A 13 -6.97 -1.62 -5.78
N TYR A 14 -5.74 -1.93 -5.39
CA TYR A 14 -4.90 -1.08 -4.58
C TYR A 14 -3.57 -0.94 -5.28
N GLN A 15 -3.09 0.27 -5.46
CA GLN A 15 -1.76 0.52 -5.98
C GLN A 15 -0.79 0.64 -4.81
N LEU A 16 0.13 -0.30 -4.70
CA LEU A 16 1.27 -0.21 -3.80
C LEU A 16 2.27 0.81 -4.36
N ILE A 17 2.53 1.88 -3.59
CA ILE A 17 3.44 2.94 -4.01
C ILE A 17 4.85 2.64 -3.52
N CYS A 18 5.04 2.50 -2.21
CA CYS A 18 6.33 2.24 -1.60
C CYS A 18 6.20 1.75 -0.14
N GLU A 19 7.31 1.20 0.36
CA GLU A 19 7.53 0.92 1.78
C GLU A 19 8.16 2.15 2.43
N VAL A 20 7.66 2.57 3.59
CA VAL A 20 8.12 3.76 4.33
C VAL A 20 8.34 3.41 5.80
N LYS A 21 9.20 4.17 6.47
CA LYS A 21 9.36 4.08 7.92
C LYS A 21 8.67 5.27 8.58
N ASN A 22 7.72 5.00 9.49
CA ASN A 22 7.04 6.06 10.21
C ASN A 22 8.03 6.80 11.12
N SER A 23 8.10 8.13 11.02
CA SER A 23 9.00 8.94 11.85
C SER A 23 8.61 8.98 13.32
N GLU A 24 7.32 8.79 13.64
CA GLU A 24 6.82 8.87 15.02
C GLU A 24 7.15 7.63 15.86
N ASP A 25 7.22 6.45 15.23
CA ASP A 25 7.35 5.16 15.96
C ASP A 25 8.34 4.18 15.29
N LEU A 26 9.02 4.60 14.21
CA LEU A 26 10.00 3.81 13.45
C LEU A 26 9.49 2.49 12.85
N LYS A 27 8.16 2.29 12.86
CA LYS A 27 7.50 1.14 12.26
C LYS A 27 7.55 1.16 10.74
N ASP A 28 7.75 -0.03 10.17
CA ASP A 28 7.68 -0.25 8.73
C ASP A 28 6.21 -0.26 8.30
N LEU A 29 5.86 0.67 7.42
CA LEU A 29 4.53 0.86 6.88
C LEU A 29 4.56 0.78 5.35
N VAL A 30 3.37 0.58 4.80
CA VAL A 30 3.17 0.45 3.36
C VAL A 30 2.21 1.53 2.89
N VAL A 31 2.66 2.36 1.95
CA VAL A 31 1.82 3.38 1.32
C VAL A 31 1.12 2.77 0.12
N TYR A 32 -0.20 2.80 0.13
CA TYR A 32 -1.03 2.33 -0.99
C TYR A 32 -2.14 3.34 -1.32
N GLN A 33 -2.57 3.33 -2.58
CA GLN A 33 -3.72 4.09 -3.06
C GLN A 33 -4.87 3.13 -3.39
N ALA A 34 -6.05 3.43 -2.86
CA ALA A 34 -7.29 2.81 -3.30
C ALA A 34 -7.64 3.25 -4.72
N LEU A 35 -7.88 2.30 -5.62
CA LEU A 35 -8.32 2.57 -7.00
C LEU A 35 -9.82 2.25 -7.19
N TYR A 36 -10.59 2.15 -6.11
CA TYR A 36 -12.03 2.02 -6.18
C TYR A 36 -12.69 3.40 -6.30
N ASP A 37 -13.75 3.47 -7.10
CA ASP A 37 -14.65 4.63 -7.27
C ASP A 37 -15.67 4.71 -6.11
#